data_AF-A0A7Y2K511-F1
#
_entry.id   AF-A0A7Y2K511-F1
#
_cell.length_a   1.000
_cell.length_b   1.000
_cell.length_c   1.000
_cell.angle_alpha   90.00
_cell.angle_beta   90.00
_cell.angle_gamma   90.00
#
_symmetry.space_group_name_H-M   'P 1'
#
loop_
_entity.id
_entity.type
_entity.pdbx_description
1 polymer ?
#
loop_
_entity_poly.entity_id
_entity_poly.type
_entity_poly.pdbx_seq_one_letter_code
_entity_poly.pdbx_strand_id
1 'polypeptide(L)'
;MKGFISRSLFFFLLPAQFSAQVIDIPNIALENIEFNISGSEFPDSINSVKILISTDDVTKEYFVEVSAGRFKEVINIPETGTFTILAEGYNVPSQSVRVIPGLLSIIPPLLAIILALIFRQVILSLIFGIYVGAVFIYDYNPLTGLLRLADKYVINAISDVSHIQIIVFTLLFGGVIGLISRSGGTRGIANVLTKFARSRKSGMIATWLSGIFIFFDDYANTLVVGNLMRPVTDKLKISREKLSFIVDATAAPVASVFIVSSW
;
A
#
# COMPACT_ATOMS: atom_id res chain seq x y z
N MET A 1 -63.12 -18.34 44.20
CA MET A 1 -61.99 -17.39 44.27
C MET A 1 -60.70 -18.19 44.22
N LYS A 2 -59.83 -17.92 43.22
CA LYS A 2 -58.45 -18.41 43.02
C LYS A 2 -58.26 -19.89 42.60
N GLY A 3 -58.37 -20.11 41.28
CA GLY A 3 -57.80 -21.28 40.60
C GLY A 3 -56.35 -21.02 40.19
N PHE A 4 -55.48 -21.97 40.54
CA PHE A 4 -54.42 -22.54 39.70
C PHE A 4 -53.85 -21.64 38.58
N ILE A 5 -52.90 -20.76 38.93
CA ILE A 5 -51.99 -20.18 37.94
C ILE A 5 -50.92 -21.23 37.65
N SER A 6 -51.26 -22.06 36.67
CA SER A 6 -50.37 -23.00 36.00
C SER A 6 -49.17 -22.26 35.41
N ARG A 7 -47.99 -22.79 35.74
CA ARG A 7 -46.75 -22.72 34.96
C ARG A 7 -47.05 -22.55 33.47
N SER A 8 -46.86 -21.36 32.93
CA SER A 8 -46.97 -21.13 31.49
C SER A 8 -46.00 -20.04 31.08
N LEU A 9 -45.04 -20.46 30.26
CA LEU A 9 -44.24 -19.66 29.34
C LEU A 9 -43.42 -18.51 29.93
N PHE A 10 -42.31 -18.87 30.57
CA PHE A 10 -41.05 -18.13 30.37
C PHE A 10 -40.10 -19.07 29.61
N PHE A 11 -40.40 -19.29 28.34
CA PHE A 11 -39.43 -19.90 27.43
C PHE A 11 -38.36 -18.84 27.19
N PHE A 12 -37.23 -19.02 27.88
CA PHE A 12 -35.98 -18.36 27.56
C PHE A 12 -35.69 -18.57 26.08
N LEU A 13 -35.93 -17.55 25.25
CA LEU A 13 -35.21 -17.41 23.98
C LEU A 13 -33.77 -17.07 24.36
N LEU A 14 -33.00 -18.10 24.75
CA LEU A 14 -31.55 -18.08 24.62
C LEU A 14 -31.31 -17.81 23.13
N PRO A 15 -30.73 -16.67 22.72
CA PRO A 15 -30.18 -16.60 21.38
C PRO A 15 -29.12 -17.69 21.36
N ALA A 16 -29.39 -18.78 20.66
CA ALA A 16 -28.32 -19.65 20.22
C ALA A 16 -27.37 -18.72 19.47
N GLN A 17 -26.21 -18.45 20.07
CA GLN A 17 -25.10 -17.82 19.38
C GLN A 17 -24.67 -18.82 18.31
N PHE A 18 -25.39 -18.84 17.19
CA PHE A 18 -24.83 -19.25 15.92
C PHE A 18 -23.82 -18.17 15.59
N SER A 19 -22.62 -18.32 16.15
CA SER A 19 -21.43 -17.67 15.62
C SER A 19 -21.38 -18.02 14.14
N ALA A 20 -21.58 -17.01 13.30
CA ALA A 20 -21.58 -17.18 11.86
C ALA A 20 -20.13 -17.43 11.46
N GLN A 21 -19.83 -18.66 11.05
CA GLN A 21 -18.49 -19.01 10.61
C GLN A 21 -18.05 -18.07 9.49
N VAL A 22 -16.93 -17.40 9.72
CA VAL A 22 -16.38 -16.44 8.75
C VAL A 22 -15.15 -17.08 8.15
N ILE A 23 -15.12 -17.14 6.82
CA ILE A 23 -13.90 -17.42 6.07
C ILE A 23 -13.51 -16.13 5.39
N ASP A 24 -12.30 -15.67 5.68
CA ASP A 24 -11.68 -14.51 5.05
C ASP A 24 -10.78 -15.01 3.92
N ILE A 25 -11.16 -14.62 2.71
CA ILE A 25 -10.53 -15.05 1.47
C ILE A 25 -10.25 -13.79 0.65
N PRO A 26 -9.05 -13.65 0.05
CA PRO A 26 -8.79 -12.54 -0.84
C PRO A 26 -9.68 -12.64 -2.08
N ASN A 27 -10.29 -11.51 -2.47
CA ASN A 27 -11.09 -11.44 -3.71
C ASN A 27 -10.27 -11.76 -4.98
N ILE A 28 -8.94 -11.62 -4.91
CA ILE A 28 -8.02 -11.77 -6.03
C ILE A 28 -6.78 -12.54 -5.56
N ALA A 29 -6.36 -13.50 -6.36
CA ALA A 29 -5.10 -14.23 -6.19
C ALA A 29 -4.28 -14.19 -7.49
N LEU A 30 -3.00 -14.53 -7.39
CA LEU A 30 -2.09 -14.59 -8.53
C LEU A 30 -1.76 -16.04 -8.84
N GLU A 31 -1.71 -16.36 -10.12
CA GLU A 31 -1.34 -17.69 -10.62
C GLU A 31 0.05 -18.09 -10.10
N ASN A 32 0.16 -19.31 -9.56
CA ASN A 32 1.39 -19.87 -9.00
C ASN A 32 1.98 -19.07 -7.82
N ILE A 33 1.16 -18.26 -7.14
CA ILE A 33 1.58 -17.52 -5.94
C ILE A 33 0.69 -17.93 -4.77
N GLU A 34 1.37 -18.30 -3.69
CA GLU A 34 0.76 -18.68 -2.43
C GLU A 34 -0.02 -17.51 -1.81
N PHE A 35 -1.26 -17.78 -1.40
CA PHE A 35 -2.08 -16.83 -0.64
C PHE A 35 -2.67 -17.48 0.61
N ASN A 36 -2.91 -16.66 1.62
CA ASN A 36 -3.46 -17.11 2.89
C ASN A 36 -4.98 -17.15 2.82
N ILE A 37 -5.57 -18.23 3.31
CA ILE A 37 -6.98 -18.31 3.66
C ILE A 37 -7.07 -18.47 5.17
N SER A 38 -7.93 -17.68 5.80
CA SER A 38 -8.19 -17.81 7.23
C SER A 38 -9.66 -18.03 7.49
N GLY A 39 -9.96 -18.86 8.48
CA GLY A 39 -11.31 -19.05 8.97
C GLY A 39 -11.37 -18.89 10.48
N SER A 40 -12.49 -18.38 10.96
CA SER A 40 -12.76 -18.15 12.38
C SER A 40 -14.16 -18.60 12.76
N GLU A 41 -14.33 -18.88 14.05
CA GLU A 41 -15.61 -19.27 14.66
C GLU A 41 -16.09 -20.68 14.31
N PHE A 42 -15.16 -21.58 13.98
CA PHE A 42 -15.45 -23.00 13.85
C PHE A 42 -15.61 -23.66 15.24
N PRO A 43 -16.58 -24.57 15.44
CA PRO A 43 -16.70 -25.33 16.68
C PRO A 43 -15.39 -26.05 17.05
N ASP A 44 -14.97 -25.95 18.32
CA ASP A 44 -13.73 -26.56 18.85
C ASP A 44 -13.69 -28.11 18.74
N SER A 45 -14.82 -28.74 18.40
CA SER A 45 -14.93 -30.18 18.14
C SER A 45 -14.45 -30.61 16.75
N ILE A 46 -14.12 -29.67 15.87
CA ILE A 46 -13.71 -29.93 14.48
C ILE A 46 -12.20 -29.82 14.37
N ASN A 47 -11.56 -30.90 13.92
CA ASN A 47 -10.12 -30.94 13.69
C ASN A 47 -9.74 -30.63 12.23
N SER A 48 -10.70 -30.71 11.30
CA SER A 48 -10.46 -30.45 9.88
C SER A 48 -11.71 -29.95 9.15
N VAL A 49 -11.56 -28.95 8.29
CA VAL A 49 -12.62 -28.43 7.40
C VAL A 49 -12.22 -28.73 5.95
N LYS A 50 -13.18 -29.23 5.18
CA LYS A 50 -12.99 -29.49 3.76
C LYS A 50 -13.35 -28.23 2.97
N ILE A 51 -12.35 -27.63 2.33
CA ILE A 51 -12.52 -26.48 1.45
C ILE A 51 -12.53 -26.98 0.01
N LEU A 52 -13.67 -26.82 -0.65
CA LEU A 52 -13.85 -27.10 -2.07
C LEU A 52 -13.54 -25.82 -2.84
N ILE A 53 -12.51 -25.87 -3.67
CA ILE A 53 -12.22 -24.83 -4.66
C ILE A 53 -12.72 -25.35 -6.00
N SER A 54 -13.84 -24.81 -6.47
CA SER A 54 -14.51 -25.26 -7.68
C SER A 54 -14.43 -24.21 -8.79
N THR A 55 -14.08 -24.67 -9.98
CA THR A 55 -14.24 -24.00 -11.28
C THR A 55 -15.30 -24.78 -12.08
N ASP A 56 -15.84 -24.16 -13.13
CA ASP A 56 -16.80 -24.78 -14.06
C ASP A 56 -16.37 -26.18 -14.59
N ASP A 57 -15.07 -26.50 -14.59
CA ASP A 57 -14.52 -27.79 -15.06
C ASP A 57 -13.70 -28.59 -14.01
N VAL A 58 -13.25 -27.98 -12.91
CA VAL A 58 -12.30 -28.62 -11.95
C VAL A 58 -12.66 -28.30 -10.50
N THR A 59 -12.87 -29.34 -9.68
CA THR A 59 -13.01 -29.21 -8.23
C THR A 59 -11.78 -29.77 -7.55
N LYS A 60 -11.02 -28.92 -6.85
CA LYS A 60 -9.89 -29.33 -6.01
C LYS A 60 -10.31 -29.25 -4.55
N GLU A 61 -10.10 -30.34 -3.82
CA GLU A 61 -10.41 -30.44 -2.40
C GLU A 61 -9.15 -30.16 -1.58
N TYR A 62 -9.24 -29.20 -0.66
CA TYR A 62 -8.20 -28.93 0.32
C TYR A 62 -8.72 -29.28 1.70
N PHE A 63 -7.99 -30.12 2.42
CA PHE A 63 -8.25 -30.40 3.83
C PHE A 63 -7.44 -29.43 4.66
N VAL A 64 -8.12 -28.61 5.45
CA VAL A 64 -7.48 -27.62 6.32
C VAL A 64 -7.65 -28.04 7.75
N GLU A 65 -6.55 -28.14 8.50
CA GLU A 65 -6.58 -28.44 9.93
C GLU A 65 -7.05 -27.22 10.72
N VAL A 66 -8.03 -27.42 11.60
CA VAL A 66 -8.58 -26.37 12.46
C VAL A 66 -8.02 -26.55 13.86
N SER A 67 -7.42 -25.49 14.41
CA SER A 67 -6.87 -25.47 15.77
C SER A 67 -7.56 -24.36 16.57
N ALA A 68 -8.27 -24.73 17.63
CA ALA A 68 -9.00 -23.80 18.51
C ALA A 68 -10.00 -22.89 17.77
N GLY A 69 -10.80 -23.49 16.88
CA GLY A 69 -11.85 -22.80 16.14
C GLY A 69 -11.38 -21.80 15.08
N ARG A 70 -10.07 -21.80 14.76
CA ARG A 70 -9.46 -20.99 13.70
C ARG A 70 -8.57 -21.85 12.82
N PHE A 71 -8.42 -21.42 11.57
CA PHE A 71 -7.40 -21.96 10.68
C PHE A 71 -6.73 -20.84 9.89
N LYS A 72 -5.49 -21.10 9.47
CA LYS A 72 -4.76 -20.29 8.51
C LYS A 72 -3.96 -21.24 7.63
N GLU A 73 -4.41 -21.39 6.40
CA GLU A 73 -3.77 -22.28 5.43
C GLU A 73 -3.22 -21.47 4.27
N VAL A 74 -2.12 -21.96 3.69
CA VAL A 74 -1.53 -21.39 2.49
C VAL A 74 -1.94 -22.25 1.30
N ILE A 75 -2.63 -21.65 0.34
CA ILE A 75 -3.09 -22.34 -0.86
C ILE A 75 -2.39 -21.76 -2.09
N ASN A 76 -2.05 -22.64 -3.03
CA ASN A 76 -1.54 -22.29 -4.34
C ASN A 76 -2.51 -22.77 -5.41
N ILE A 77 -2.93 -21.86 -6.29
CA ILE A 77 -3.77 -22.19 -7.44
C ILE A 77 -2.94 -21.97 -8.73
N PRO A 78 -2.61 -23.04 -9.47
CA PRO A 78 -1.77 -22.96 -10.67
C PRO A 78 -2.54 -22.54 -11.93
N GLU A 79 -3.86 -22.42 -11.85
CA GLU A 79 -4.73 -22.14 -12.99
C GLU A 79 -5.39 -20.76 -12.86
N THR A 80 -5.58 -20.08 -13.98
CA THR A 80 -6.23 -18.77 -14.03
C THR A 80 -7.73 -18.93 -14.22
N GLY A 81 -8.53 -18.14 -13.52
CA GLY A 81 -9.99 -18.22 -13.61
C GLY A 81 -10.69 -17.71 -12.37
N THR A 82 -12.02 -17.84 -12.35
CA THR A 82 -12.84 -17.55 -11.17
C THR A 82 -13.09 -18.87 -10.44
N PHE A 83 -12.66 -18.93 -9.19
CA PHE A 83 -12.81 -20.10 -8.33
C PHE A 83 -13.82 -19.77 -7.23
N THR A 84 -14.83 -20.61 -7.07
CA THR A 84 -15.76 -20.49 -5.94
C THR A 84 -15.26 -21.37 -4.81
N ILE A 85 -15.10 -20.76 -3.64
CA ILE A 85 -14.67 -21.45 -2.43
C ILE A 85 -15.92 -21.75 -1.59
N LEU A 86 -16.11 -23.04 -1.31
CA LEU A 86 -17.20 -23.57 -0.51
C LEU A 86 -16.62 -24.40 0.64
N ALA A 87 -17.07 -24.12 1.87
CA ALA A 87 -16.80 -25.01 2.99
C ALA A 87 -17.89 -26.07 3.06
N GLU A 88 -17.55 -27.32 2.76
CA GLU A 88 -18.52 -28.41 2.74
C GLU A 88 -19.01 -28.72 4.17
N GLY A 89 -20.32 -28.80 4.37
CA GLY A 89 -20.92 -29.12 5.67
C GLY A 89 -21.18 -27.93 6.61
N TYR A 90 -20.93 -26.69 6.16
CA TYR A 90 -21.08 -25.49 6.97
C TYR A 90 -21.88 -24.39 6.25
N ASN A 91 -22.65 -23.59 7.00
CA ASN A 91 -23.40 -22.43 6.48
C ASN A 91 -22.48 -21.23 6.26
N VAL A 92 -21.43 -21.39 5.44
CA VAL A 92 -20.56 -20.29 5.03
C VAL A 92 -21.04 -19.77 3.67
N PRO A 93 -21.22 -18.44 3.49
CA PRO A 93 -21.53 -17.89 2.18
C PRO A 93 -20.42 -18.22 1.18
N SER A 94 -20.79 -18.67 -0.01
CA SER A 94 -19.86 -18.92 -1.10
C SER A 94 -19.10 -17.64 -1.47
N GLN A 95 -17.78 -17.69 -1.45
CA GLN A 95 -16.95 -16.55 -1.86
C GLN A 95 -16.18 -16.92 -3.13
N SER A 96 -16.11 -15.97 -4.07
CA SER A 96 -15.39 -16.14 -5.33
C SER A 96 -14.01 -15.49 -5.26
N VAL A 97 -12.98 -16.22 -5.67
CA VAL A 97 -11.61 -15.72 -5.85
C VAL A 97 -11.28 -15.68 -7.32
N ARG A 98 -10.81 -14.55 -7.79
CA ARG A 98 -10.32 -14.42 -9.18
C ARG A 98 -8.81 -14.57 -9.22
N VAL A 99 -8.33 -15.60 -9.90
CA VAL A 99 -6.89 -15.83 -10.12
C VAL A 99 -6.48 -15.24 -11.46
N ILE A 100 -5.60 -14.23 -11.42
CA ILE A 100 -5.02 -13.62 -12.61
C ILE A 100 -3.60 -14.13 -12.85
N PRO A 101 -3.11 -14.15 -14.11
CA PRO A 101 -1.75 -14.62 -14.36
C PRO A 101 -0.72 -13.73 -13.65
N GLY A 102 0.23 -14.34 -12.94
CA GLY A 102 1.18 -13.63 -12.08
C GLY A 102 2.01 -12.59 -12.83
N LEU A 103 2.36 -12.86 -14.09
CA LEU A 103 3.09 -11.94 -14.96
C LEU A 103 2.36 -10.61 -15.21
N LEU A 104 1.02 -10.58 -15.17
CA LEU A 104 0.25 -9.34 -15.36
C LEU A 104 0.43 -8.37 -14.20
N SER A 105 0.81 -8.83 -13.01
CA SER A 105 1.03 -7.97 -11.84
C SER A 105 2.21 -7.00 -12.02
N ILE A 106 3.17 -7.33 -12.91
CA ILE A 106 4.36 -6.52 -13.19
C ILE A 106 4.04 -5.38 -14.17
N ILE A 107 3.02 -5.54 -15.00
CA ILE A 107 2.70 -4.58 -16.06
C ILE A 107 2.33 -3.19 -15.49
N PRO A 108 1.45 -3.03 -14.47
CA PRO A 108 1.12 -1.73 -13.91
C PRO A 108 2.31 -0.90 -13.43
N PRO A 109 3.23 -1.40 -12.58
CA PRO A 109 4.39 -0.63 -12.15
C PRO A 109 5.39 -0.36 -13.28
N LEU A 110 5.62 -1.33 -14.18
CA LEU A 110 6.52 -1.15 -15.31
C LEU A 110 6.01 -0.06 -16.27
N LEU A 111 4.70 -0.08 -16.56
CA LEU A 111 4.06 0.93 -17.38
C LEU A 111 4.18 2.32 -16.73
N ALA A 112 3.92 2.43 -15.43
CA ALA A 112 4.07 3.69 -14.71
C ALA A 112 5.49 4.26 -14.83
N ILE A 113 6.53 3.42 -14.71
CA ILE A 113 7.93 3.85 -14.87
C ILE A 113 8.20 4.31 -16.31
N ILE A 114 7.80 3.53 -17.31
CA ILE A 114 8.03 3.86 -18.73
C ILE A 114 7.35 5.19 -19.07
N LEU A 115 6.08 5.36 -18.69
CA LEU A 115 5.33 6.59 -18.94
C LEU A 115 5.95 7.78 -18.18
N ALA A 116 6.46 7.58 -16.96
CA ALA A 116 7.11 8.64 -16.20
C ALA A 116 8.39 9.14 -16.90
N LEU A 117 9.15 8.25 -17.53
CA LEU A 117 10.33 8.60 -18.31
C LEU A 117 9.99 9.30 -19.64
N ILE A 118 8.94 8.86 -20.33
CA ILE A 118 8.50 9.42 -21.62
C ILE A 118 7.84 10.80 -21.41
N PHE A 119 6.81 10.86 -20.56
CA PHE A 119 6.04 12.09 -20.35
C PHE A 119 6.72 13.08 -19.41
N ARG A 120 7.72 12.64 -18.63
CA ARG A 120 8.35 13.45 -17.56
C ARG A 120 7.32 13.98 -16.55
N GLN A 121 6.22 13.24 -16.36
CA GLN A 121 5.09 13.59 -15.51
C GLN A 121 4.73 12.40 -14.63
N VAL A 122 5.29 12.35 -13.43
CA VAL A 122 5.16 11.21 -12.50
C VAL A 122 3.71 10.97 -12.10
N ILE A 123 2.96 12.03 -11.75
CA ILE A 123 1.59 11.92 -11.26
C ILE A 123 0.68 11.24 -12.29
N LEU A 124 0.70 11.70 -13.54
CA LEU A 124 -0.11 11.12 -14.60
C LEU A 124 0.29 9.66 -14.88
N SER A 125 1.59 9.37 -14.83
CA SER A 125 2.11 8.03 -15.08
C SER A 125 1.70 7.03 -14.00
N LEU A 126 1.68 7.46 -12.73
CA LEU A 126 1.17 6.65 -11.62
C LEU A 126 -0.34 6.40 -11.75
N ILE A 127 -1.13 7.42 -12.12
CA ILE A 127 -2.58 7.26 -12.35
C ILE A 127 -2.83 6.24 -13.46
N PHE A 128 -2.09 6.29 -14.57
CA PHE A 128 -2.19 5.31 -15.64
C PHE A 128 -1.80 3.89 -15.19
N GLY A 129 -0.76 3.75 -14.37
CA GLY A 129 -0.40 2.46 -13.77
C GLY A 129 -1.54 1.88 -12.93
N ILE A 130 -2.09 2.68 -12.01
CA ILE A 130 -3.23 2.26 -11.17
C ILE A 130 -4.45 1.93 -12.03
N TYR A 131 -4.72 2.72 -13.07
CA TYR A 131 -5.81 2.45 -14.01
C TYR A 131 -5.66 1.08 -14.68
N VAL A 132 -4.49 0.76 -15.22
CA VAL A 132 -4.24 -0.56 -15.84
C VAL A 132 -4.36 -1.69 -14.83
N GLY A 133 -3.84 -1.49 -13.61
CA GLY A 133 -4.04 -2.45 -12.51
C GLY A 133 -5.52 -2.66 -12.17
N ALA A 134 -6.31 -1.59 -12.10
CA ALA A 134 -7.75 -1.67 -11.86
C ALA A 134 -8.47 -2.42 -12.99
N VAL A 135 -8.11 -2.17 -14.26
CA VAL A 135 -8.68 -2.89 -15.41
C VAL A 135 -8.41 -4.39 -15.28
N PHE A 136 -7.20 -4.80 -14.90
CA PHE A 136 -6.88 -6.22 -14.72
C PHE A 136 -7.67 -6.85 -13.58
N ILE A 137 -7.93 -6.12 -12.51
CA ILE A 137 -8.70 -6.57 -11.35
C ILE A 137 -10.19 -6.73 -11.71
N TYR A 138 -10.76 -5.80 -12.48
CA TYR A 138 -12.19 -5.72 -12.81
C TYR A 138 -12.49 -6.26 -14.22
N ASP A 139 -12.14 -7.54 -14.47
CA ASP A 139 -12.49 -8.30 -15.67
C ASP A 139 -12.07 -7.69 -17.01
N TYR A 140 -10.93 -6.99 -17.03
CA TYR A 140 -10.41 -6.31 -18.21
C TYR A 140 -11.40 -5.28 -18.79
N ASN A 141 -12.38 -4.82 -17.99
CA ASN A 141 -13.36 -3.84 -18.40
C ASN A 141 -12.79 -2.43 -18.22
N PRO A 142 -12.52 -1.67 -19.31
CA PRO A 142 -11.90 -0.36 -19.21
C PRO A 142 -12.77 0.68 -18.51
N LEU A 143 -14.09 0.58 -18.67
CA LEU A 143 -15.05 1.53 -18.08
C LEU A 143 -15.18 1.28 -16.58
N THR A 144 -15.35 0.01 -16.17
CA THR A 144 -15.40 -0.35 -14.74
C THR A 144 -14.07 -0.01 -14.07
N GLY A 145 -12.94 -0.31 -14.69
CA GLY A 145 -11.61 0.07 -14.16
C GLY A 145 -11.47 1.57 -13.95
N LEU A 146 -12.00 2.40 -14.84
CA LEU A 146 -11.97 3.86 -14.71
C LEU A 146 -12.86 4.36 -13.57
N LEU A 147 -14.07 3.81 -13.45
CA LEU A 147 -14.96 4.14 -12.35
C LEU A 147 -14.35 3.72 -11.00
N ARG A 148 -13.72 2.55 -10.96
CA ARG A 148 -13.05 2.01 -9.76
C ARG A 148 -11.79 2.76 -9.37
N LEU A 149 -11.04 3.27 -10.35
CA LEU A 149 -9.95 4.22 -10.12
C LEU A 149 -10.45 5.41 -9.29
N ALA A 150 -11.55 6.02 -9.72
CA ALA A 150 -12.09 7.21 -9.08
C ALA A 150 -12.78 6.91 -7.73
N ASP A 151 -13.71 5.95 -7.69
CA ASP A 151 -14.59 5.72 -6.53
C ASP A 151 -13.95 4.91 -5.39
N LYS A 152 -12.96 4.06 -5.71
CA LYS A 152 -12.35 3.14 -4.75
C LYS A 152 -10.91 3.49 -4.49
N TYR A 153 -10.07 3.48 -5.52
CA TYR A 153 -8.63 3.64 -5.30
C TYR A 153 -8.25 5.07 -4.89
N VAL A 154 -8.75 6.08 -5.59
CA VAL A 154 -8.47 7.49 -5.24
C VAL A 154 -9.13 7.87 -3.92
N ILE A 155 -10.41 7.53 -3.71
CA ILE A 155 -11.11 7.86 -2.46
C ILE A 155 -10.45 7.17 -1.27
N ASN A 156 -10.14 5.87 -1.34
CA ASN A 156 -9.49 5.17 -0.23
C ASN A 156 -8.10 5.73 0.05
N ALA A 157 -7.32 6.06 -0.99
CA ALA A 157 -6.00 6.65 -0.81
C ALA A 157 -6.05 8.01 -0.11
N ILE A 158 -7.03 8.85 -0.46
CA ILE A 158 -7.20 10.18 0.16
C ILE A 158 -7.89 10.09 1.52
N SER A 159 -8.70 9.06 1.79
CA SER A 159 -9.38 8.89 3.08
C SER A 159 -8.49 8.27 4.16
N ASP A 160 -7.34 7.73 3.77
CA ASP A 160 -6.37 7.19 4.71
C ASP A 160 -5.71 8.33 5.51
N VAL A 161 -5.83 8.25 6.83
CA VAL A 161 -5.33 9.30 7.74
C VAL A 161 -3.82 9.49 7.60
N SER A 162 -3.05 8.41 7.43
CA SER A 162 -1.59 8.47 7.30
C SER A 162 -1.19 9.15 5.97
N HIS A 163 -1.88 8.85 4.88
CA HIS A 163 -1.65 9.51 3.60
C HIS A 163 -1.98 11.00 3.65
N ILE A 164 -3.12 11.38 4.26
CA ILE A 164 -3.47 12.80 4.45
C ILE A 164 -2.39 13.51 5.27
N GLN A 165 -1.92 12.90 6.35
CA GLN A 165 -0.87 13.48 7.20
C GLN A 165 0.39 13.78 6.39
N ILE A 166 0.85 12.84 5.57
CA ILE A 166 2.02 13.04 4.70
C ILE A 166 1.77 14.16 3.69
N ILE A 167 0.60 14.21 3.05
CA ILE A 167 0.24 15.26 2.07
C ILE A 167 0.25 16.64 2.74
N VAL A 168 -0.43 16.80 3.87
CA VAL A 168 -0.53 18.07 4.59
C VAL A 168 0.84 18.50 5.09
N PHE A 169 1.60 17.58 5.69
CA PHE A 169 2.95 17.85 6.18
C PHE A 169 3.87 18.32 5.06
N THR A 170 3.92 17.58 3.95
CA THR A 170 4.77 17.91 2.78
C THR A 170 4.36 19.25 2.16
N LEU A 171 3.06 19.55 2.09
CA LEU A 171 2.55 20.81 1.56
C LEU A 171 2.95 22.00 2.45
N LEU A 172 2.76 21.89 3.76
CA LEU A 172 3.13 22.94 4.71
C LEU A 172 4.65 23.18 4.68
N PHE A 173 5.43 22.11 4.65
CA PHE A 173 6.88 22.20 4.59
C PHE A 173 7.37 22.81 3.28
N GLY A 174 6.79 22.41 2.15
CA GLY A 174 6.98 23.06 0.86
C GLY A 174 6.65 24.56 0.88
N GLY A 175 5.58 24.94 1.59
CA GLY A 175 5.20 26.34 1.83
C GLY A 175 6.26 27.12 2.60
N VAL A 176 6.77 26.57 3.71
CA VAL A 176 7.85 27.18 4.51
C VAL A 176 9.12 27.36 3.68
N ILE A 177 9.52 26.34 2.92
CA ILE A 177 10.70 26.41 2.03
C ILE A 177 10.48 27.46 0.93
N GLY A 178 9.29 27.51 0.36
CA GLY A 178 8.89 28.51 -0.63
C GLY A 178 9.04 29.93 -0.09
N LEU A 179 8.60 30.17 1.15
CA LEU A 179 8.75 31.44 1.85
C LEU A 179 10.22 31.78 2.09
N ILE A 180 11.03 30.85 2.63
CA ILE A 180 12.48 31.05 2.84
C ILE A 180 13.19 31.39 1.53
N SER A 181 12.81 30.71 0.44
CA SER A 181 13.38 30.94 -0.89
C SER A 181 13.03 32.31 -1.44
N ARG A 182 11.76 32.72 -1.32
CA ARG A 182 11.29 34.05 -1.76
C ARG A 182 11.87 35.19 -0.93
N SER A 183 12.02 35.01 0.37
CA SER A 183 12.65 35.98 1.28
C SER A 183 14.16 36.13 1.07
N GLY A 184 14.77 35.35 0.16
CA GLY A 184 16.20 35.40 -0.12
C GLY A 184 17.08 34.61 0.85
N GLY A 185 16.47 33.87 1.79
CA GLY A 185 17.18 33.04 2.76
C GLY A 185 18.01 31.94 2.09
N THR A 186 17.48 31.32 1.03
CA THR A 186 18.22 30.33 0.23
C THR A 186 19.50 30.91 -0.40
N ARG A 187 19.45 32.16 -0.90
CA ARG A 187 20.63 32.86 -1.44
C ARG A 187 21.61 33.27 -0.34
N GLY A 188 21.11 33.69 0.83
CA GLY A 188 21.93 34.00 2.01
C GLY A 188 22.72 32.79 2.51
N ILE A 189 22.03 31.65 2.68
CA ILE A 189 22.64 30.38 3.07
C ILE A 189 23.63 29.92 2.01
N ALA A 190 23.27 30.01 0.73
CA ALA A 190 24.20 29.70 -0.37
C ALA A 190 25.47 30.56 -0.33
N ASN A 191 25.36 31.86 -0.07
CA ASN A 191 26.52 32.75 0.04
C ASN A 191 27.44 32.36 1.21
N VAL A 192 26.89 31.95 2.36
CA VAL A 192 27.68 31.44 3.48
C VAL A 192 28.35 30.12 3.11
N LEU A 193 27.61 29.18 2.53
CA LEU A 193 28.12 27.86 2.15
C LEU A 193 29.18 27.93 1.05
N THR A 194 29.08 28.88 0.11
CA THR A 194 30.11 29.06 -0.94
C THR A 194 31.50 29.42 -0.39
N LYS A 195 31.60 29.94 0.83
CA LYS A 195 32.90 30.18 1.49
C LYS A 195 33.64 28.88 1.82
N PHE A 196 32.87 27.81 2.09
CA PHE A 196 33.35 26.46 2.40
C PHE A 196 33.37 25.57 1.14
N ALA A 197 32.42 25.75 0.23
CA ALA A 197 32.31 25.02 -1.03
C ALA A 197 33.09 25.72 -2.17
N ARG A 198 34.43 25.69 -2.10
CA ARG A 198 35.33 26.37 -3.06
C ARG A 198 35.62 25.57 -4.34
N SER A 199 35.44 24.26 -4.29
CA SER A 199 35.66 23.32 -5.39
C SER A 199 34.45 22.41 -5.61
N ARG A 200 34.35 21.77 -6.78
CA ARG A 200 33.33 20.76 -7.07
C ARG A 200 33.25 19.68 -5.98
N LYS A 201 34.40 19.17 -5.52
CA LYS A 201 34.47 18.14 -4.46
C LYS A 201 33.90 18.66 -3.14
N SER A 202 34.33 19.84 -2.69
CA SER A 202 33.81 20.43 -1.45
C SER A 202 32.32 20.79 -1.55
N GLY A 203 31.83 21.16 -2.74
CA GLY A 203 30.40 21.41 -2.95
C GLY A 203 29.56 20.15 -2.79
N MET A 204 29.99 19.04 -3.37
CA MET A 204 29.32 17.74 -3.19
C MET A 204 29.36 17.26 -1.74
N ILE A 205 30.49 17.43 -1.05
CA ILE A 205 30.61 17.09 0.38
C ILE A 205 29.68 17.96 1.22
N ALA A 206 29.61 19.27 0.93
CA ALA A 206 28.69 20.16 1.63
C ALA A 206 27.23 19.78 1.40
N THR A 207 26.85 19.39 0.17
CA THR A 207 25.50 18.89 -0.15
C THR A 207 25.20 17.61 0.63
N TRP A 208 26.12 16.65 0.62
CA TRP A 208 25.98 15.38 1.31
C TRP A 208 25.86 15.55 2.83
N LEU A 209 26.70 16.40 3.43
CA LEU A 209 26.58 16.75 4.85
C LEU A 209 25.25 17.44 5.16
N SER A 210 24.80 18.37 4.30
CA SER A 210 23.50 19.02 4.47
C SER A 210 22.34 18.01 4.45
N GLY A 211 22.42 17.00 3.58
CA GLY A 211 21.52 15.84 3.57
C GLY A 211 21.52 15.09 4.90
N ILE A 212 22.69 14.78 5.44
CA ILE A 212 22.79 14.07 6.72
C ILE A 212 22.25 14.89 7.89
N PHE A 213 22.44 16.21 7.88
CA PHE A 213 21.93 17.07 8.96
C PHE A 213 20.40 17.19 8.96
N ILE A 214 19.75 17.04 7.82
CA ILE A 214 18.28 17.12 7.67
C ILE A 214 17.71 15.69 7.62
N PHE A 215 18.02 14.88 8.63
CA PHE A 215 17.70 13.45 8.66
C PHE A 215 16.28 13.10 9.14
N PHE A 216 15.51 14.08 9.63
CA PHE A 216 14.26 13.79 10.32
C PHE A 216 13.14 13.30 9.39
N ASP A 217 13.20 13.62 8.10
CA ASP A 217 12.22 13.20 7.09
C ASP A 217 12.82 13.28 5.67
N ASP A 218 12.55 12.30 4.82
CA ASP A 218 13.12 12.17 3.48
C ASP A 218 12.49 13.13 2.45
N TYR A 219 11.19 13.39 2.54
CA TYR A 219 10.49 14.41 1.72
C TYR A 219 10.99 15.82 2.04
N ALA A 220 11.08 16.14 3.32
CA ALA A 220 11.60 17.39 3.84
C ALA A 220 13.06 17.61 3.43
N ASN A 221 13.90 16.61 3.60
CA ASN A 221 15.30 16.63 3.19
C ASN A 221 15.43 16.99 1.71
N THR A 222 14.70 16.28 0.86
CA THR A 222 14.77 16.46 -0.59
C THR A 222 14.35 17.87 -1.01
N LEU A 223 13.29 18.40 -0.40
CA LEU A 223 12.81 19.74 -0.68
C LEU A 223 13.77 20.83 -0.18
N VAL A 224 14.35 20.67 1.02
CA VAL A 224 15.23 21.68 1.63
C VAL A 224 16.60 21.66 0.99
N VAL A 225 17.30 20.53 1.04
CA VAL A 225 18.68 20.40 0.56
C VAL A 225 18.74 20.66 -0.94
N GLY A 226 17.77 20.11 -1.69
CA GLY A 226 17.65 20.33 -3.12
C GLY A 226 17.51 21.80 -3.49
N ASN A 227 16.69 22.58 -2.76
CA ASN A 227 16.53 24.02 -3.03
C ASN A 227 17.68 24.87 -2.49
N LEU A 228 18.23 24.55 -1.32
CA LEU A 228 19.35 25.28 -0.71
C LEU A 228 20.65 25.12 -1.49
N MET A 229 20.95 23.89 -1.94
CA MET A 229 22.22 23.58 -2.59
C MET A 229 22.21 23.84 -4.10
N ARG A 230 21.03 24.05 -4.70
CA ARG A 230 20.91 24.40 -6.13
C ARG A 230 21.79 25.58 -6.55
N PRO A 231 21.72 26.78 -5.94
CA PRO A 231 22.59 27.90 -6.33
C PRO A 231 24.08 27.63 -6.10
N VAL A 232 24.43 26.86 -5.06
CA VAL A 232 25.83 26.51 -4.76
C VAL A 232 26.39 25.56 -5.81
N THR A 233 25.63 24.52 -6.16
CA THR A 233 26.02 23.52 -7.16
C THR A 233 26.03 24.09 -8.57
N ASP A 234 25.06 24.96 -8.91
CA ASP A 234 25.03 25.69 -10.18
C ASP A 234 26.29 26.56 -10.34
N LYS A 235 26.73 27.29 -9.29
CA LYS A 235 27.98 28.10 -9.30
C LYS A 235 29.24 27.24 -9.49
N LEU A 236 29.25 26.03 -8.95
CA LEU A 236 30.37 25.09 -9.06
C LEU A 236 30.32 24.22 -10.33
N LYS A 237 29.33 24.44 -11.21
CA LYS A 237 29.10 23.66 -12.43
C LYS A 237 29.00 22.15 -12.13
N ILE A 238 28.24 21.81 -11.09
CA ILE A 238 27.82 20.43 -10.77
C ILE A 238 26.47 20.18 -11.44
N SER A 239 26.29 19.01 -12.05
CA SER A 239 25.06 18.71 -12.79
C SER A 239 23.87 18.54 -11.85
N ARG A 240 22.65 18.83 -12.36
CA ARG A 240 21.42 18.73 -11.56
C ARG A 240 21.11 17.28 -11.18
N GLU A 241 21.47 16.34 -12.04
CA GLU A 241 21.33 14.89 -11.84
C GLU A 241 22.25 14.40 -10.72
N LYS A 242 23.46 14.96 -10.63
CA LYS A 242 24.38 14.62 -9.55
C LYS A 242 23.93 15.23 -8.22
N LEU A 243 23.38 16.45 -8.23
CA LEU A 243 22.75 17.03 -7.04
C LEU A 243 21.57 16.16 -6.58
N SER A 244 20.65 15.80 -7.48
CA SER A 244 19.49 14.97 -7.12
C SER A 244 19.90 13.61 -6.58
N PHE A 245 20.92 12.98 -7.17
CA PHE A 245 21.47 11.73 -6.67
C PHE A 245 22.02 11.85 -5.25
N ILE A 246 22.81 12.90 -4.95
CA ILE A 246 23.37 13.08 -3.60
C ILE A 246 22.24 13.31 -2.59
N VAL A 247 21.26 14.16 -2.93
CA VAL A 247 20.13 14.47 -2.05
C VAL A 247 19.32 13.21 -1.76
N ASP A 248 18.95 12.45 -2.80
CA ASP A 248 18.20 11.19 -2.70
C ASP A 248 18.95 10.13 -1.87
N ALA A 249 20.25 9.95 -2.13
CA ALA A 249 21.10 9.02 -1.40
C ALA A 249 21.26 9.38 0.09
N THR A 250 20.97 10.62 0.48
CA THR A 250 21.02 11.08 1.87
C THR A 250 19.64 11.26 2.51
N ALA A 251 18.56 11.08 1.76
CA ALA A 251 17.20 11.26 2.27
C ALA A 251 16.73 9.97 2.98
N ALA A 252 16.23 8.99 2.22
CA ALA A 252 15.67 7.76 2.78
C ALA A 252 16.69 6.95 3.61
N PRO A 253 17.93 6.67 3.14
CA PRO A 253 18.86 5.82 3.90
C PRO A 253 19.27 6.42 5.24
N VAL A 254 19.37 7.74 5.33
CA VAL A 254 19.75 8.41 6.58
C VAL A 254 18.56 8.47 7.52
N ALA A 255 17.36 8.81 7.02
CA ALA A 255 16.15 8.78 7.83
C ALA A 255 15.96 7.42 8.51
N SER A 256 16.10 6.31 7.77
CA SER A 256 15.95 4.96 8.32
C SER A 256 16.99 4.53 9.37
N VAL A 257 18.14 5.20 9.46
CA VAL A 257 19.21 4.86 10.43
C VAL A 257 19.09 5.66 11.72
N PHE A 258 18.46 6.83 11.68
CA PHE A 258 18.34 7.69 12.86
C PHE A 258 17.20 7.23 13.79
N ILE A 259 17.44 7.29 15.10
CA ILE A 259 16.51 6.82 16.14
C ILE A 259 15.18 7.57 16.12
N VAL A 260 15.19 8.83 15.68
CA VAL A 260 13.99 9.67 15.55
C VAL A 260 13.92 10.13 14.10
N SER A 261 13.02 9.52 13.34
CA SER A 261 12.77 9.79 11.92
C SER A 261 11.28 9.61 11.59
N SER A 262 10.87 9.99 10.38
CA SER A 262 9.52 9.71 9.87
C SER A 262 9.30 8.24 9.45
N TRP A 263 10.38 7.46 9.32
CA TRP A 263 10.37 6.01 9.09
C TRP A 263 10.36 5.21 10.40
#